data_AF-A0A133VHU4-F1
#
_entry.id   AF-A0A133VHU4-F1
#
_cell.length_a   1.000
_cell.length_b   1.000
_cell.length_c   1.000
_cell.angle_alpha   90.00
_cell.angle_beta   90.00
_cell.angle_gamma   90.00
#
_symmetry.space_group_name_H-M   'P 1'
#
loop_
_entity.id
_entity.type
_entity.pdbx_description
1 polymer ?
#
loop_
_entity_poly.entity_id
_entity_poly.type
_entity_poly.pdbx_seq_one_letter_code
_entity_poly.pdbx_strand_id
1 'polypeptide(L)' 'MSETRILLVTGREAEELVKKYSEQADVKTEIETLPIEIASFMNCHILQEGLKEKNLEKFYMILVTGQAEFALKKAEEN' A
#
# COMPACT_ATOMS: atom_id res chain seq x y z
N MET A 1 -4.43 -20.39 12.29
CA MET A 1 -3.86 -19.67 11.14
C MET A 1 -3.88 -18.19 11.49
N SER A 2 -2.74 -17.50 11.48
CA SER A 2 -2.71 -16.06 11.73
C SER A 2 -3.53 -15.36 10.62
N GLU A 3 -4.45 -14.46 10.97
CA GLU A 3 -5.14 -13.63 9.99
C GLU A 3 -4.12 -12.94 9.07
N THR A 4 -4.14 -13.23 7.77
CA THR A 4 -3.25 -12.59 6.79
C THR A 4 -3.52 -11.10 6.78
N ARG A 5 -2.52 -10.31 7.19
CA ARG A 5 -2.60 -8.85 7.24
C ARG A 5 -1.63 -8.23 6.25
N ILE A 6 -2.14 -7.33 5.41
CA ILE A 6 -1.36 -6.62 4.39
C ILE A 6 -1.27 -5.14 4.76
N LEU A 7 -0.09 -4.55 4.65
CA LEU A 7 0.09 -3.11 4.73
C LEU A 7 0.09 -2.51 3.32
N LEU A 8 -0.82 -1.59 3.04
CA LEU A 8 -0.86 -0.80 1.81
C LEU A 8 -0.21 0.55 2.09
N VAL A 9 0.86 0.89 1.37
CA VAL A 9 1.59 2.15 1.53
C VAL A 9 1.34 3.04 0.31
N THR A 10 0.89 4.27 0.52
CA THR A 10 0.47 5.19 -0.55
C THR A 10 0.85 6.65 -0.26
N GLY A 11 0.67 7.53 -1.24
CA GLY A 11 0.65 8.99 -1.07
C GLY A 11 -0.76 9.54 -0.83
N ARG A 12 -0.86 10.83 -0.46
CA ARG A 12 -2.10 11.49 -0.03
C ARG A 12 -3.21 11.47 -1.08
N GLU A 13 -2.91 11.75 -2.34
CA GLU A 13 -3.93 11.81 -3.40
C GLU A 13 -4.63 10.47 -3.64
N ALA A 14 -3.94 9.36 -3.36
CA ALA A 14 -4.45 8.02 -3.59
C ALA A 14 -5.07 7.38 -2.34
N GLU A 15 -5.03 8.02 -1.17
CA GLU A 15 -5.52 7.44 0.09
C GLU A 15 -6.99 6.99 -0.01
N GLU A 16 -7.87 7.87 -0.47
CA GLU A 16 -9.31 7.55 -0.58
C GLU A 16 -9.57 6.39 -1.53
N LEU A 17 -8.84 6.34 -2.64
CA LEU A 17 -8.96 5.28 -3.63
C LEU A 17 -8.49 3.94 -3.07
N VAL A 18 -7.33 3.93 -2.40
CA VAL A 18 -6.76 2.74 -1.77
C VAL A 18 -7.69 2.22 -0.69
N LYS A 19 -8.27 3.11 0.13
CA LYS A 19 -9.24 2.76 1.16
C LYS A 19 -10.50 2.12 0.59
N LYS A 20 -11.06 2.71 -0.46
CA LYS A 20 -12.24 2.17 -1.15
C LYS A 20 -12.02 0.74 -1.65
N TYR A 21 -10.84 0.44 -2.21
CA TYR A 21 -10.54 -0.91 -2.72
C TYR A 21 -10.18 -1.88 -1.60
N SER A 22 -9.50 -1.41 -0.55
CA SER A 22 -9.13 -2.26 0.58
C SER A 22 -10.35 -2.77 1.36
N GLU A 23 -11.42 -1.98 1.41
CA GLU A 23 -12.71 -2.37 2.01
C GLU A 23 -13.46 -3.46 1.23
N GLN A 24 -13.13 -3.65 -0.06
CA GLN A 24 -13.73 -4.68 -0.92
C GLN A 24 -12.92 -5.98 -0.92
N ALA A 25 -11.73 -5.97 -0.32
CA ALA A 25 -10.84 -7.13 -0.30
C ALA A 25 -11.23 -8.10 0.82
N ASP A 26 -11.16 -9.41 0.54
CA ASP A 26 -11.39 -10.48 1.53
C ASP A 26 -10.17 -10.70 2.47
N VAL A 27 -9.26 -9.73 2.53
CA VAL A 27 -8.03 -9.78 3.31
C VAL A 27 -7.92 -8.56 4.21
N LYS A 28 -7.40 -8.77 5.42
CA LYS A 28 -7.24 -7.69 6.39
C LYS A 28 -6.15 -6.73 5.93
N THR A 29 -6.50 -5.47 5.78
CA THR A 29 -5.61 -4.43 5.29
C THR A 29 -5.43 -3.34 6.35
N GLU A 30 -4.21 -2.81 6.44
CA GLU A 30 -3.94 -1.52 7.07
C GLU A 30 -3.36 -0.59 5.99
N ILE A 31 -3.67 0.70 6.07
CA ILE A 31 -3.21 1.69 5.11
C ILE A 31 -2.24 2.63 5.81
N GLU A 32 -1.11 2.90 5.17
CA GLU A 32 -0.19 3.95 5.55
C GLU A 32 -0.07 4.99 4.44
N THR A 33 -0.47 6.22 4.77
CA THR A 33 -0.27 7.38 3.89
C THR A 33 1.00 8.10 4.27
N LEU A 34 1.97 8.10 3.35
CA LEU A 34 3.21 8.85 3.52
C LEU A 34 2.99 10.34 3.21
N PRO A 35 3.83 11.25 3.76
CA PRO A 35 3.69 12.70 3.56
C PRO A 35 4.20 13.15 2.18
N ILE A 36 3.73 12.50 1.13
CA ILE A 36 3.94 12.83 -0.28
C ILE A 36 2.57 12.94 -0.96
N GLU A 37 2.43 13.88 -1.89
CA GLU A 37 1.15 14.07 -2.60
C GLU A 37 0.90 12.90 -3.56
N ILE A 38 1.88 12.62 -4.43
CA ILE A 38 1.77 11.60 -5.49
C ILE A 38 2.61 10.38 -5.14
N ALA A 39 1.99 9.19 -5.16
CA ALA A 39 2.64 7.93 -4.82
C ALA A 39 3.81 7.55 -5.75
N SER A 40 3.83 8.03 -7.00
CA SER A 40 4.93 7.81 -7.94
C SER A 40 6.25 8.50 -7.56
N PHE A 41 6.21 9.50 -6.67
CA PHE A 41 7.40 10.14 -6.12
C PHE A 41 8.02 9.38 -4.94
N MET A 42 7.40 8.28 -4.53
CA MET A 42 7.89 7.45 -3.45
C MET A 42 9.24 6.83 -3.81
N ASN A 43 10.21 6.99 -2.92
CA ASN A 43 11.53 6.39 -3.02
C ASN A 43 11.86 5.63 -1.73
N CYS A 44 12.94 4.85 -1.73
CA CYS A 44 13.33 4.04 -0.58
C CYS A 44 13.55 4.86 0.69
N HIS A 45 14.08 6.08 0.59
CA HIS A 45 14.31 6.93 1.76
C HIS A 45 13.00 7.35 2.42
N ILE A 46 12.03 7.84 1.63
CA ILE A 46 10.70 8.23 2.11
C ILE A 46 9.97 7.03 2.71
N LEU A 47 10.05 5.87 2.05
CA LEU A 47 9.46 4.63 2.53
C LEU A 47 10.06 4.18 3.87
N GLN A 48 11.39 4.21 3.99
CA GLN A 48 12.09 3.82 5.21
C GLN A 48 11.76 4.74 6.37
N GLU A 49 11.79 6.06 6.17
CA GLU A 49 11.45 7.02 7.22
C GLU A 49 9.98 6.89 7.63
N GLY A 50 9.06 6.73 6.68
CA GLY A 50 7.63 6.55 6.98
C GLY A 50 7.27 5.26 7.70
N LEU A 51 8.05 4.19 7.51
CA LEU A 51 7.80 2.89 8.13
C LEU A 51 8.64 2.63 9.39
N LYS A 52 9.58 3.52 9.73
CA LYS A 52 10.59 3.32 10.78
C LYS A 52 10.03 2.98 12.14
N GLU A 53 8.90 3.58 12.51
CA GLU A 53 8.27 3.41 13.83
C GLU A 53 7.15 2.35 13.83
N LYS A 54 6.89 1.70 12.70
CA LYS A 54 5.85 0.69 12.61
C LYS A 54 6.38 -0.69 12.99
N ASN A 55 5.56 -1.45 13.72
CA ASN A 55 5.76 -2.87 13.85
C ASN A 55 5.42 -3.56 12.53
N LEU A 56 6.44 -3.82 11.70
CA LEU A 56 6.26 -4.46 10.39
C LEU A 56 6.08 -5.98 10.46
N GLU A 57 6.49 -6.62 11.56
CA GLU A 57 6.45 -8.07 11.74
C GLU A 57 5.01 -8.63 11.78
N LYS A 58 4.02 -7.78 12.07
CA LYS A 58 2.60 -8.16 12.06
C LYS A 58 2.00 -8.28 10.66
N PHE A 59 2.72 -7.84 9.63
CA PHE A 59 2.26 -7.87 8.24
C PHE A 59 2.90 -9.02 7.49
N TYR A 60 2.07 -9.76 6.76
CA TYR A 60 2.54 -10.80 5.85
C TYR A 60 3.14 -10.20 4.57
N MET A 61 2.65 -9.02 4.17
CA MET A 61 3.06 -8.35 2.94
C MET A 61 2.92 -6.83 3.08
N ILE A 62 3.84 -6.10 2.46
CA ILE A 62 3.76 -4.64 2.27
C ILE A 62 3.64 -4.38 0.77
N LEU A 63 2.57 -3.71 0.36
CA LEU A 63 2.33 -3.29 -1.02
C LEU A 63 2.48 -1.77 -1.11
N VAL A 64 3.39 -1.31 -1.95
CA VAL A 64 3.65 0.11 -2.17
C VAL A 64 2.94 0.54 -3.45
N THR A 65 1.85 1.30 -3.32
CA THR A 65 1.07 1.78 -4.45
C THR A 65 1.84 2.89 -5.18
N GLY A 66 1.70 2.98 -6.50
CA GLY A 66 2.41 3.99 -7.32
C GLY A 66 3.82 3.60 -7.81
N GLN A 67 4.40 2.51 -7.30
CA GLN A 67 5.65 1.92 -7.83
C GLN A 67 5.38 0.84 -8.91
N ALA A 68 4.13 0.44 -9.05
CA ALA A 68 3.70 -0.53 -10.05
C ALA A 68 3.29 0.19 -11.34
N GLU A 69 4.18 0.25 -12.32
CA GLU A 69 3.84 0.50 -13.73
C GLU A 69 3.17 -0.77 -14.31
N PHE A 70 2.12 -1.26 -13.64
CA PHE A 70 1.34 -2.39 -14.12
C PHE A 70 0.35 -1.87 -15.15
N ALA A 71 0.37 -2.44 -16.34
CA ALA A 71 -0.72 -2.29 -17.29
C ALA A 71 -1.98 -2.92 -16.66
N LEU A 72 -2.73 -2.14 -15.88
CA LEU A 72 -3.91 -2.57 -15.11
C LEU A 72 -4.88 -3.39 -15.97
N LYS A 73 -5.05 -3.00 -17.23
CA LYS A 73 -5.85 -3.72 -18.24
C LYS A 73 -5.45 -5.19 -18.43
N LYS A 74 -4.16 -5.54 -18.36
CA LYS A 74 -3.69 -6.93 -18.49
C LYS A 74 -3.83 -7.74 -17.20
N ALA A 75 -3.83 -7.07 -16.05
CA ALA A 75 -3.97 -7.74 -14.76
C ALA A 75 -5.43 -8.12 -14.46
N GLU A 76 -6.40 -7.35 -14.96
CA GLU A 76 -7.84 -7.65 -14.84
C GLU A 76 -8.30 -8.79 -15.78
N GLU A 77 -7.50 -9.14 -16.79
CA GLU A 77 -7.81 -10.18 -17.78
C GLU A 77 -7.34 -11.60 -17.38
N ASN A 78 -6.69 -11.77 -16.21
CA ASN A 78 -6.21 -13.07 -15.70
C ASN A 78 -6.75 -13.36 -14.29
#